data_AF-A0A4U2G539-F1
#
_entry.id   AF-A0A4U2G539-F1
#
_cell.length_a   1.000
_cell.length_b   1.000
_cell.length_c   1.000
_cell.angle_alpha   90.00
_cell.angle_beta   90.00
_cell.angle_gamma   90.00
#
_symmetry.space_group_name_H-M   'P 1'
#
loop_
_entity.id
_entity.type
_entity.pdbx_description
1 polymer ?
#
loop_
_entity_poly.entity_id
_entity_poly.type
_entity_poly.pdbx_seq_one_letter_code
_entity_poly.pdbx_strand_id
1 'polypeptide(L)' 'SEPCGELLRIGGILLVNASHGDAALAALDPRFKLIAVVLRDNGMYEVNDENLKDYMKPKRPEIMTRENILASGRAIPY' A
#
# COMPACT_ATOMS: atom_id res chain seq x y z
N SER A 1 0.48 4.11 -8.41
CA SER A 1 1.55 4.54 -7.50
C SER A 1 2.96 4.43 -8.11
N GLU A 2 3.24 3.44 -8.97
CA GLU A 2 4.58 3.19 -9.52
C GLU A 2 5.29 4.39 -10.18
N PRO A 3 4.64 5.24 -11.01
CA PRO A 3 5.34 6.37 -11.64
C PRO A 3 5.89 7.38 -10.64
N CYS A 4 5.27 7.51 -9.46
CA CYS A 4 5.73 8.38 -8.39
C CYS A 4 6.96 7.81 -7.67
N GLY A 5 7.11 6.47 -7.68
CA GLY A 5 8.26 5.77 -7.11
C GLY A 5 9.59 6.19 -7.75
N GLU A 6 9.61 6.36 -9.07
CA GLU A 6 10.80 6.78 -9.83
C GLU A 6 11.25 8.22 -9.53
N LEU A 7 10.35 9.05 -8.98
CA LEU A 7 10.62 10.45 -8.65
C LEU A 7 11.16 10.62 -7.23
N LEU A 8 11.25 9.54 -6.45
CA LEU A 8 11.72 9.57 -5.08
C LEU A 8 13.24 9.40 -5.00
N ARG A 9 13.88 10.27 -4.21
CA ARG A 9 15.24 10.02 -3.75
C ARG A 9 15.29 8.80 -2.83
N ILE A 10 16.47 8.19 -2.71
CA ILE A 10 16.72 7.16 -1.68
C ILE A 10 16.44 7.73 -0.29
N GLY A 11 15.67 7.00 0.52
CA GLY A 11 15.19 7.43 1.83
C GLY A 11 13.98 8.37 1.80
N GLY A 12 13.41 8.66 0.61
CA GLY A 12 12.13 9.36 0.48
C GLY A 12 10.95 8.50 0.94
N ILE A 13 9.82 9.15 1.23
CA ILE A 13 8.59 8.51 1.68
C ILE A 13 7.55 8.60 0.57
N LEU A 14 6.99 7.45 0.18
CA LEU A 14 5.85 7.38 -0.73
C LEU A 14 4.56 7.21 0.10
N LEU A 15 3.66 8.21 0.04
CA LEU A 15 2.31 8.08 0.59
C LEU A 15 1.37 7.55 -0.49
N VAL A 16 0.76 6.40 -0.24
CA VAL A 16 -0.16 5.74 -1.17
C VAL A 16 -1.53 5.57 -0.52
N ASN A 17 -2.58 5.68 -1.34
CA ASN A 17 -3.92 5.29 -0.92
C ASN A 17 -4.07 3.76 -1.03
N ALA A 18 -4.87 3.14 -0.16
CA ALA A 18 -5.24 1.72 -0.28
C ALA A 18 -6.20 1.44 -1.46
N SER A 19 -6.79 2.48 -2.06
CA SER A 19 -7.66 2.35 -3.24
C SER A 19 -6.91 1.94 -4.51
N HIS A 20 -7.62 1.39 -5.50
CA HIS A 20 -7.09 1.06 -6.84
C HIS A 20 -5.83 0.18 -6.86
N GLY A 21 -5.51 -0.49 -5.76
CA GLY A 21 -4.35 -1.37 -5.65
C GLY A 21 -3.02 -0.64 -5.46
N ASP A 22 -3.01 0.69 -5.24
CA ASP A 22 -1.78 1.48 -5.12
C ASP A 22 -0.88 1.02 -3.96
N ALA A 23 -1.48 0.78 -2.78
CA ALA A 23 -0.78 0.24 -1.62
C ALA A 23 -0.28 -1.20 -1.85
N ALA A 24 -1.04 -2.00 -2.59
CA ALA A 24 -0.65 -3.38 -2.91
C ALA A 24 0.54 -3.42 -3.87
N LEU A 25 0.52 -2.58 -4.92
CA LEU A 25 1.65 -2.46 -5.84
C LEU A 25 2.91 -1.96 -5.12
N ALA A 26 2.77 -0.98 -4.23
CA ALA A 26 3.89 -0.50 -3.41
C ALA A 26 4.42 -1.58 -2.45
N ALA A 27 3.55 -2.43 -1.89
CA ALA A 27 3.95 -3.52 -1.01
C ALA A 27 4.65 -4.68 -1.74
N LEU A 28 4.37 -4.88 -3.04
CA LEU A 28 5.04 -5.87 -3.88
C LEU A 28 6.37 -5.38 -4.47
N ASP A 29 6.61 -4.07 -4.48
CA ASP A 29 7.85 -3.49 -5.00
C ASP A 29 8.97 -3.58 -3.94
N PRO A 30 10.05 -4.34 -4.22
CA PRO A 30 11.13 -4.58 -3.25
C PRO A 30 11.93 -3.32 -2.88
N ARG A 31 11.74 -2.21 -3.60
CA ARG A 31 12.38 -0.92 -3.27
C ARG A 31 11.74 -0.25 -2.06
N PHE A 32 10.51 -0.62 -1.71
CA PHE A 32 9.77 0.00 -0.62
C PHE A 32 9.66 -0.94 0.58
N LYS A 33 9.54 -0.30 1.74
CA LYS A 33 9.20 -0.95 3.00
C LYS A 33 8.05 -0.18 3.64
N LEU A 34 7.03 -0.88 4.11
CA LEU A 34 5.97 -0.25 4.89
C LEU A 34 6.56 0.22 6.23
N ILE A 35 6.44 1.52 6.51
CA ILE A 35 6.95 2.15 7.74
C ILE A 35 5.85 2.71 8.65
N ALA A 36 4.65 2.97 8.10
CA ALA A 36 3.50 3.48 8.84
C ALA A 36 2.22 3.29 8.01
N VAL A 37 1.07 3.29 8.67
CA VAL A 37 -0.26 3.40 8.06
C VAL A 37 -0.96 4.66 8.56
N VAL A 38 -1.79 5.24 7.70
CA VAL A 38 -2.68 6.35 8.07
C VAL A 38 -4.08 5.79 8.22
N LEU A 39 -4.61 5.83 9.44
CA LEU A 39 -5.96 5.39 9.75
C LEU A 39 -6.89 6.60 9.80
N ARG A 40 -8.12 6.40 9.34
CA ARG A 40 -9.18 7.39 9.44
C ARG A 40 -10.36 6.77 10.18
N ASP A 41 -10.71 7.35 11.32
CA ASP A 41 -11.93 7.00 12.06
C ASP A 41 -12.70 8.26 12.43
N ASN A 42 -14.00 8.30 12.13
CA ASN A 42 -14.90 9.43 12.42
C ASN A 42 -14.36 10.82 12.03
N GLY A 43 -13.58 10.91 10.95
CA GLY A 43 -12.99 12.17 10.47
C GLY A 43 -11.66 12.55 11.13
N MET A 44 -11.23 11.81 12.14
CA MET A 44 -9.90 11.91 12.74
C MET A 44 -8.91 11.06 11.96
N TYR A 45 -7.66 11.53 11.91
CA TYR A 45 -6.56 10.83 11.27
C TYR A 45 -5.50 10.48 12.32
N GLU A 46 -5.00 9.25 12.26
CA GLU A 46 -3.93 8.75 13.12
C GLU A 46 -2.85 8.10 12.25
N VAL A 47 -1.58 8.31 12.60
CA VAL A 47 -0.46 7.59 12.02
C VAL A 47 -0.05 6.50 13.01
N ASN A 48 -0.03 5.26 12.54
CA ASN A 48 0.36 4.10 13.33
C ASN A 48 1.55 3.38 12.66
N ASP A 49 2.63 3.17 13.41
CA ASP A 49 3.86 2.47 12.98
C ASP A 49 4.07 1.12 13.69
N GLU A 50 3.09 0.68 14.47
CA GLU A 50 3.10 -0.58 15.21
C GLU A 50 2.37 -1.68 14.44
N ASN A 51 2.77 -2.94 14.66
CA ASN A 51 2.10 -4.14 14.12
C ASN A 51 1.79 -4.08 12.60
N LEU A 52 2.62 -3.38 11.81
CA LEU A 52 2.38 -3.07 10.38
C LEU A 52 2.05 -4.28 9.49
N LYS A 53 2.57 -5.45 9.86
CA LYS A 53 2.28 -6.74 9.20
C LYS A 53 0.80 -7.11 9.22
N ASP A 54 0.01 -6.58 10.15
CA ASP A 54 -1.41 -6.88 10.28
C ASP A 54 -2.26 -6.06 9.31
N TYR A 55 -1.77 -4.89 8.86
CA TYR A 55 -2.44 -4.02 7.89
C TYR A 55 -2.21 -4.42 6.44
N MET A 56 -1.22 -5.28 6.16
CA MET A 56 -0.90 -5.78 4.82
C MET A 56 -1.23 -7.26 4.66
N LYS A 57 -2.28 -7.73 5.33
CA LYS A 57 -2.81 -9.09 5.16
C LYS A 57 -3.97 -9.07 4.16
N PRO A 58 -3.75 -9.42 2.87
CA PRO A 58 -4.87 -9.61 1.95
C PRO A 58 -5.88 -10.60 2.52
N LYS A 59 -7.17 -10.26 2.43
CA LYS A 59 -8.24 -11.23 2.69
C LYS A 59 -8.25 -12.39 1.70
N ARG A 60 -7.64 -12.20 0.53
CA ARG A 60 -7.51 -13.18 -0.57
C ARG A 60 -6.10 -13.11 -1.17
N PRO A 61 -5.10 -13.78 -0.57
CA PRO A 61 -3.71 -13.72 -1.01
C PRO A 61 -3.50 -14.22 -2.45
N GLU A 62 -4.36 -15.13 -2.94
CA GLU A 62 -4.29 -15.69 -4.29
C GLU A 62 -4.52 -14.68 -5.42
N ILE A 63 -5.06 -13.48 -5.11
CA ILE A 63 -5.32 -12.41 -6.10
C ILE A 63 -4.19 -11.37 -6.12
N MET A 64 -3.21 -11.45 -5.21
CA MET A 64 -2.14 -10.46 -5.06
C MET A 64 -0.93 -10.68 -6.00
N THR A 65 -1.15 -11.02 -7.27
CA THR A 65 -0.08 -10.87 -8.28
C THR A 65 -0.13 -9.47 -8.88
N ARG A 66 1.02 -8.93 -9.27
CA ARG A 66 1.12 -7.61 -9.91
C ARG A 66 0.16 -7.48 -11.09
N GLU A 67 0.12 -8.51 -11.93
CA GLU A 67 -0.72 -8.57 -13.13
C GLU A 67 -2.21 -8.53 -12.77
N ASN A 68 -2.63 -9.26 -11.74
CA ASN A 68 -4.02 -9.30 -11.31
C ASN A 68 -4.47 -7.98 -10.67
N ILE A 69 -3.58 -7.31 -9.94
CA ILE A 69 -3.86 -6.01 -9.33
C ILE A 69 -4.07 -4.95 -10.41
N LEU A 70 -3.16 -4.88 -11.39
CA LEU A 70 -3.26 -3.96 -12.52
C LEU A 70 -4.49 -4.25 -13.39
N ALA A 71 -4.78 -5.53 -13.69
CA ALA A 71 -5.91 -5.93 -14.51
C ALA A 71 -7.26 -5.65 -13.84
N SER A 72 -7.34 -5.77 -12.50
CA SER A 72 -8.59 -5.52 -11.78
C SER A 72 -8.87 -4.03 -11.58
N GLY A 73 -7.84 -3.19 -11.43
CA GLY A 73 -7.95 -1.77 -11.08
C GLY A 73 -8.70 -1.51 -9.77
N ARG A 74 -8.94 -2.56 -8.96
CA ARG A 74 -9.77 -2.50 -7.76
C ARG A 74 -8.91 -2.35 -6.52
N ALA A 75 -9.47 -1.72 -5.50
CA ALA A 75 -8.89 -1.72 -4.17
C ALA A 75 -8.78 -3.17 -3.66
N ILE A 76 -7.65 -3.52 -3.04
CA ILE A 76 -7.53 -4.80 -2.36
C ILE A 76 -8.04 -4.62 -0.94
N PRO A 77 -9.02 -5.43 -0.49
CA PRO A 77 -9.47 -5.36 0.87
C PRO A 77 -8.42 -5.98 1.79
N TYR A 78 -7.83 -5.13 2.62
CA TYR A 78 -7.04 -5.48 3.79
C TYR A 78 -7.96 -5.68 5.01
#